data_AF-A0AAD5I858-F1
#
_entry.id   AF-A0AAD5I858-F1
#
_cell.length_a   1.000
_cell.length_b   1.000
_cell.length_c   1.000
_cell.angle_alpha   90.00
_cell.angle_beta   90.00
_cell.angle_gamma   90.00
#
_symmetry.space_group_name_H-M   'P 1'
#
loop_
_entity.id
_entity.type
_entity.pdbx_description
1 polymer ?
#
loop_
_entity_poly.entity_id
_entity_poly.type
_entity_poly.pdbx_seq_one_letter_code
_entity_poly.pdbx_strand_id
1 'polypeptide(L)'
;MGAAGLVFSGAHPALSAQLLVPFQLALDANFQEFCLQVLFECISKDRPALLQVYLSLYTIVGSMADQVTRGDVIVADSLSVSNLKHALAYNEALLNGRLTTSRGGIVQSIFIGSLEKRLEELLKCSERLKNDFGNYLISGKWPDDIENHSAVLLSWYLTWYSIPASSVIKTTVEKIKPKLISSSLVPLLRLLFPNTHMNAIGEVDKLISSSLFR
;
A
#
# COMPACT_ATOMS: atom_id res chain seq x y z
N MET A 1 -38.36 -13.19 -39.65
CA MET A 1 -39.23 -12.85 -38.51
C MET A 1 -38.61 -13.41 -37.24
N GLY A 2 -38.36 -12.56 -36.22
CA GLY A 2 -38.11 -12.86 -34.79
C GLY A 2 -36.84 -13.66 -34.45
N ALA A 3 -35.78 -13.12 -33.85
CA ALA A 3 -35.56 -12.39 -32.58
C ALA A 3 -35.28 -13.30 -31.34
N ALA A 4 -34.05 -13.11 -30.83
CA ALA A 4 -33.57 -13.10 -29.42
C ALA A 4 -33.61 -14.40 -28.56
N GLY A 5 -32.62 -14.68 -27.68
CA GLY A 5 -31.47 -13.87 -27.29
C GLY A 5 -30.39 -14.57 -26.43
N LEU A 6 -29.27 -13.85 -26.35
CA LEU A 6 -28.26 -13.69 -25.29
C LEU A 6 -28.07 -14.80 -24.23
N VAL A 7 -26.86 -15.37 -24.21
CA VAL A 7 -26.01 -15.43 -23.01
C VAL A 7 -24.55 -15.20 -23.43
N PHE A 8 -24.06 -13.97 -23.30
CA PHE A 8 -22.61 -13.70 -23.27
C PHE A 8 -22.14 -13.88 -21.83
N SER A 9 -21.49 -15.02 -21.56
CA SER A 9 -20.61 -15.20 -20.40
C SER A 9 -19.19 -15.07 -20.91
N GLY A 10 -18.49 -14.02 -20.47
CA GLY A 10 -17.14 -13.71 -20.97
C GLY A 10 -16.61 -12.40 -20.42
N ALA A 11 -16.44 -12.32 -19.10
CA ALA A 11 -15.69 -11.22 -18.49
C ALA A 11 -14.18 -11.49 -18.62
N HIS A 12 -13.61 -10.82 -19.62
CA HIS A 12 -12.22 -10.61 -20.02
C HIS A 12 -11.10 -10.71 -18.95
N PRO A 13 -10.13 -11.64 -19.13
CA PRO A 13 -8.77 -11.52 -18.58
C PRO A 13 -7.89 -10.48 -19.30
N ALA A 14 -8.38 -9.88 -20.40
CA ALA A 14 -7.53 -9.03 -21.24
C ALA A 14 -7.40 -7.58 -20.76
N LEU A 15 -8.18 -7.13 -19.78
CA LEU A 15 -8.07 -5.77 -19.23
C LEU A 15 -6.88 -5.63 -18.27
N SER A 16 -6.61 -6.66 -17.46
CA SER A 16 -5.41 -6.76 -16.63
C SER A 16 -4.14 -6.89 -17.49
N ALA A 17 -4.21 -7.61 -18.62
CA ALA A 17 -3.08 -7.79 -19.54
C ALA A 17 -2.69 -6.51 -20.32
N GLN A 18 -3.63 -5.61 -20.60
CA GLN A 18 -3.38 -4.39 -21.38
C GLN A 18 -2.60 -3.31 -20.61
N LEU A 19 -2.66 -3.32 -19.27
CA LEU A 19 -1.79 -2.51 -18.41
C LEU A 19 -0.47 -3.22 -18.08
N LEU A 20 -0.39 -4.55 -18.25
CA LEU A 20 0.71 -5.41 -17.81
C LEU A 20 1.93 -5.40 -18.74
N VAL A 21 1.71 -5.41 -20.06
CA VAL A 21 2.79 -5.48 -21.07
C VAL A 21 3.62 -4.19 -21.12
N PRO A 22 3.02 -2.98 -21.07
CA PRO A 22 3.79 -1.74 -20.94
C PRO A 22 4.56 -1.67 -19.62
N PHE A 23 4.01 -2.24 -18.54
CA PHE A 23 4.58 -2.21 -17.20
C PHE A 23 5.88 -3.06 -17.12
N GLN A 24 5.90 -4.27 -17.67
CA GLN A 24 7.08 -5.14 -17.65
C GLN A 24 8.22 -4.63 -18.56
N LEU A 25 7.89 -4.09 -19.74
CA LEU A 25 8.88 -3.52 -20.68
C LEU A 25 9.44 -2.17 -20.21
N ALA A 26 8.60 -1.32 -19.59
CA ALA A 26 9.07 -0.09 -18.95
C ALA A 26 9.91 -0.39 -17.69
N LEU A 27 9.66 -1.51 -17.00
CA LEU A 27 10.43 -1.90 -15.83
C LEU A 27 11.89 -2.17 -16.15
N ASP A 28 12.21 -2.85 -17.25
CA ASP A 28 13.60 -3.16 -17.61
C ASP A 28 14.39 -1.91 -18.00
N ALA A 29 13.79 -1.03 -18.82
CA ALA A 29 14.43 0.22 -19.24
C ALA A 29 14.58 1.22 -18.08
N ASN A 30 13.57 1.36 -17.23
CA ASN A 30 13.62 2.25 -16.06
C ASN A 30 14.53 1.69 -14.96
N PHE A 31 14.65 0.36 -14.84
CA PHE A 31 15.53 -0.27 -13.87
C PHE A 31 17.00 -0.11 -14.26
N GLN A 32 17.34 -0.24 -15.54
CA GLN A 32 18.70 -0.01 -16.01
C GLN A 32 19.14 1.43 -15.75
N GLU A 33 18.31 2.41 -16.12
CA GLU A 33 18.57 3.83 -15.86
C GLU A 33 18.70 4.11 -14.35
N PHE A 34 17.81 3.54 -13.54
CA PHE A 34 17.91 3.60 -12.09
C PHE A 34 19.23 3.02 -11.55
N CYS A 35 19.62 1.83 -12.01
CA CYS A 35 20.87 1.20 -11.59
C CYS A 35 22.08 2.06 -11.92
N LEU A 36 22.09 2.70 -13.10
CA LEU A 36 23.14 3.64 -13.50
C LEU A 36 23.17 4.88 -12.61
N GLN A 37 22.01 5.46 -12.28
CA GLN A 37 21.91 6.61 -11.39
C GLN A 37 22.39 6.30 -9.96
N VAL A 38 22.01 5.15 -9.40
CA VAL A 38 22.46 4.72 -8.07
C VAL A 38 23.95 4.41 -8.08
N LEU A 39 24.44 3.71 -9.10
CA LEU A 39 25.86 3.39 -9.23
C LEU A 39 26.70 4.68 -9.34
N PHE A 40 26.28 5.62 -10.18
CA PHE A 40 26.92 6.92 -10.32
C PHE A 40 26.95 7.67 -8.99
N GLU A 41 25.84 7.71 -8.25
CA GLU A 41 25.81 8.36 -6.93
C GLU A 41 26.75 7.69 -5.93
N CYS A 42 26.69 6.36 -5.81
CA CYS A 42 27.48 5.61 -4.83
C CYS A 42 28.97 5.76 -5.09
N ILE A 43 29.39 5.78 -6.36
CA ILE A 43 30.79 6.02 -6.74
C ILE A 43 31.17 7.48 -6.50
N SER A 44 30.36 8.43 -6.97
CA SER A 44 30.68 9.86 -6.90
C SER A 44 30.73 10.41 -5.48
N LYS A 45 29.99 9.80 -4.54
CA LYS A 45 29.95 10.20 -3.12
C LYS A 45 30.79 9.33 -2.20
N ASP A 46 31.55 8.37 -2.74
CA ASP A 46 32.35 7.38 -2.00
C ASP A 46 31.53 6.61 -0.95
N ARG A 47 30.39 6.05 -1.38
CA ARG A 47 29.44 5.30 -0.54
C ARG A 47 28.98 3.99 -1.19
N PRO A 48 29.90 3.08 -1.53
CA PRO A 48 29.54 1.81 -2.16
C PRO A 48 28.56 0.96 -1.33
N ALA A 49 28.59 1.09 0.01
CA ALA A 49 27.67 0.39 0.90
C ALA A 49 26.18 0.78 0.72
N LEU A 50 25.90 1.98 0.19
CA LEU A 50 24.51 2.41 -0.05
C LEU A 50 23.86 1.69 -1.22
N LEU A 51 24.65 1.17 -2.16
CA LEU A 51 24.15 0.41 -3.29
C LEU A 51 23.26 -0.75 -2.82
N GLN A 52 23.66 -1.44 -1.75
CA GLN A 52 22.87 -2.51 -1.16
C GLN A 52 21.53 -2.01 -0.61
N VAL A 53 21.48 -0.82 -0.01
CA VAL A 53 20.24 -0.22 0.51
C VAL A 53 19.28 0.09 -0.63
N TYR A 54 19.75 0.75 -1.68
CA TYR A 54 18.95 1.06 -2.87
C TYR A 54 18.38 -0.19 -3.53
N LEU A 55 19.22 -1.20 -3.77
CA LEU A 55 18.80 -2.46 -4.37
C LEU A 55 17.80 -3.19 -3.48
N SER A 56 18.04 -3.25 -2.17
CA SER A 56 17.12 -3.92 -1.25
C SER A 56 15.71 -3.29 -1.25
N LEU A 57 15.63 -1.96 -1.25
CA LEU A 57 14.35 -1.24 -1.29
C LEU A 57 13.64 -1.41 -2.63
N TYR A 58 14.38 -1.38 -3.74
CA TYR A 58 13.83 -1.64 -5.06
C TYR A 58 13.30 -3.08 -5.17
N THR A 59 14.10 -4.06 -4.74
CA THR A 59 13.73 -5.49 -4.76
C THR A 59 12.52 -5.78 -3.89
N ILE A 60 12.37 -5.12 -2.73
CA ILE A 60 11.16 -5.22 -1.90
C ILE A 60 9.92 -4.87 -2.72
N VAL A 61 9.87 -3.69 -3.33
CA VAL A 61 8.70 -3.24 -4.10
C VAL A 61 8.51 -4.06 -5.37
N GLY A 62 9.61 -4.48 -6.01
CA GLY A 62 9.60 -5.38 -7.17
C GLY A 62 8.97 -6.74 -6.82
N SER A 63 9.42 -7.37 -5.74
CA SER A 63 8.89 -8.66 -5.26
C SER A 63 7.42 -8.57 -4.85
N MET A 64 7.00 -7.46 -4.25
CA MET A 64 5.58 -7.21 -3.97
C MET A 64 4.77 -7.12 -5.26
N ALA A 65 5.28 -6.44 -6.29
CA ALA A 65 4.61 -6.36 -7.59
C ALA A 65 4.52 -7.73 -8.27
N ASP A 66 5.59 -8.53 -8.22
CA ASP A 66 5.61 -9.88 -8.79
C ASP A 66 4.63 -10.81 -8.06
N GLN A 67 4.52 -10.71 -6.74
CA GLN A 67 3.52 -11.44 -5.94
C GLN A 67 2.08 -11.12 -6.36
N VAL A 68 1.77 -9.85 -6.56
CA VAL A 68 0.43 -9.41 -6.97
C VAL A 68 0.10 -9.85 -8.40
N THR A 69 1.10 -9.93 -9.28
CA THR A 69 0.89 -10.17 -10.72
C THR A 69 0.99 -11.64 -11.12
N ARG A 70 1.90 -12.40 -10.50
CA ARG A 70 2.21 -13.79 -10.88
C ARG A 70 1.66 -14.81 -9.89
N GLY A 71 1.26 -14.37 -8.69
CA GLY A 71 0.84 -15.27 -7.61
C GLY A 71 2.00 -16.10 -7.03
N ASP A 72 3.25 -15.76 -7.35
CA ASP A 72 4.43 -16.45 -6.81
C ASP A 72 4.59 -16.13 -5.32
N VAL A 73 4.67 -17.17 -4.48
CA VAL A 73 4.91 -17.02 -3.04
C VAL A 73 6.40 -16.77 -2.80
N ILE A 74 6.81 -15.50 -2.85
CA ILE A 74 8.14 -15.08 -2.38
C ILE A 74 7.94 -14.07 -1.27
N VAL A 75 7.68 -14.56 -0.06
CA VAL A 75 7.89 -13.91 1.25
C VAL A 75 8.05 -12.39 1.19
N ALA A 76 6.99 -11.64 0.87
CA ALA A 76 6.94 -10.24 1.31
C ALA A 76 6.23 -10.22 2.66
N ASP A 77 7.03 -10.51 3.68
CA ASP A 77 6.69 -10.24 5.06
C ASP A 77 6.23 -8.77 5.20
N SER A 78 5.21 -8.53 6.01
CA SER A 78 4.80 -7.21 6.51
C SER A 78 5.97 -6.34 6.99
N LEU A 79 7.09 -6.97 7.40
CA LEU A 79 8.35 -6.30 7.71
C LEU A 79 8.90 -5.48 6.54
N SER A 80 8.75 -5.94 5.29
CA SER A 80 9.20 -5.23 4.08
C SER A 80 8.49 -3.89 3.91
N VAL A 81 7.16 -3.85 4.16
CA VAL A 81 6.36 -2.62 4.16
C VAL A 81 6.83 -1.67 5.27
N SER A 82 7.10 -2.22 6.46
CA SER A 82 7.61 -1.44 7.59
C SER A 82 8.97 -0.83 7.29
N ASN A 83 9.89 -1.57 6.68
CA ASN A 83 11.21 -1.08 6.28
C ASN A 83 11.12 0.07 5.29
N LEU A 84 10.21 -0.01 4.30
CA LEU A 84 9.98 1.08 3.36
C LEU A 84 9.41 2.32 4.08
N LYS A 85 8.46 2.15 5.01
CA LYS A 85 7.95 3.26 5.83
C LYS A 85 9.02 3.94 6.66
N HIS A 86 9.94 3.18 7.25
CA HIS A 86 11.07 3.76 7.98
C HIS A 86 12.00 4.55 7.05
N ALA A 87 12.28 4.05 5.84
CA ALA A 87 13.07 4.77 4.85
C ALA A 87 12.39 6.08 4.40
N LEU A 88 11.06 6.07 4.26
CA LEU A 88 10.26 7.27 3.98
C LEU A 88 10.30 8.28 5.13
N ALA A 89 10.02 7.84 6.35
CA ALA A 89 10.03 8.69 7.54
C ALA A 89 11.41 9.32 7.77
N TYR A 90 12.49 8.57 7.51
CA TYR A 90 13.86 9.10 7.53
C TYR A 90 14.04 10.23 6.51
N ASN A 91 13.61 10.02 5.26
CA ASN A 91 13.72 11.02 4.21
C ASN A 91 12.87 12.27 4.48
N GLU A 92 11.64 12.09 4.96
CA GLU A 92 10.75 13.18 5.35
C GLU A 92 11.35 14.01 6.48
N ALA A 93 11.90 13.35 7.51
CA ALA A 93 12.55 14.04 8.63
C ALA A 93 13.80 14.82 8.19
N LEU A 94 14.55 14.30 7.20
CA LEU A 94 15.68 15.01 6.59
C LEU A 94 15.22 16.24 5.79
N LEU A 95 14.21 16.09 4.93
CA LEU A 95 13.67 17.18 4.11
C LEU A 95 13.07 18.30 4.96
N ASN A 96 12.41 17.95 6.06
CA ASN A 96 11.81 18.89 7.01
C ASN A 96 12.84 19.51 7.97
N GLY A 97 14.14 19.21 7.81
CA GLY A 97 15.21 19.75 8.66
C GLY A 97 15.21 19.25 10.11
N ARG A 98 14.38 18.24 10.44
CA ARG A 98 14.35 17.59 11.76
C ARG A 98 15.58 16.72 11.99
N LEU A 99 16.11 16.14 10.91
CA LEU A 99 17.41 15.48 10.90
C LEU A 99 18.40 16.37 10.16
N THR A 100 19.53 16.66 10.80
CA THR A 100 20.66 17.32 10.15
C THR A 100 21.77 16.31 9.96
N THR A 101 22.30 16.20 8.74
CA THR A 101 23.40 15.29 8.45
C THR A 101 24.52 16.06 7.75
N SER A 102 25.73 15.98 8.29
CA SER A 102 26.92 16.63 7.70
C SER A 102 27.33 16.00 6.37
N ARG A 103 26.85 14.79 6.09
CA ARG A 103 27.10 14.02 4.88
C ARG A 103 25.91 14.00 3.90
N GLY A 104 24.86 14.78 4.11
CA GLY A 104 23.64 14.70 3.28
C GLY A 104 22.86 13.39 3.47
N GLY A 105 21.80 13.19 2.68
CA GLY A 105 20.90 12.04 2.82
C GLY A 105 21.55 10.68 2.56
N ILE A 106 21.00 9.63 3.18
CA ILE A 106 21.40 8.22 2.97
C ILE A 106 20.83 7.72 1.64
N VAL A 107 19.58 8.08 1.34
CA VAL A 107 18.88 7.68 0.12
C VAL A 107 18.34 8.93 -0.57
N GLN A 108 18.28 8.94 -1.89
CA GLN A 108 17.69 10.02 -2.68
C GLN A 108 16.19 10.08 -2.44
N SER A 109 15.69 11.29 -2.16
CA SER A 109 14.27 11.55 -1.93
C SER A 109 13.41 11.20 -3.15
N ILE A 110 13.88 11.48 -4.37
CA ILE A 110 13.17 11.17 -5.62
C ILE A 110 12.97 9.66 -5.78
N PHE A 111 14.01 8.87 -5.50
CA PHE A 111 13.93 7.41 -5.56
C PHE A 111 12.95 6.87 -4.53
N ILE A 112 13.04 7.32 -3.28
CA ILE A 112 12.13 6.85 -2.23
C ILE A 112 10.68 7.24 -2.54
N GLY A 113 10.44 8.44 -3.05
CA GLY A 113 9.11 8.88 -3.48
C GLY A 113 8.58 8.10 -4.70
N SER A 114 9.44 7.59 -5.58
CA SER A 114 8.99 6.73 -6.69
C SER A 114 8.60 5.33 -6.20
N LEU A 115 9.33 4.77 -5.22
CA LEU A 115 8.96 3.53 -4.57
C LEU A 115 7.64 3.64 -3.79
N GLU A 116 7.44 4.76 -3.09
CA GLU A 116 6.19 5.06 -2.38
C GLU A 116 5.00 5.03 -3.35
N LYS A 117 5.05 5.81 -4.43
CA LYS A 117 3.99 5.84 -5.45
C LYS A 117 3.71 4.48 -6.04
N ARG A 118 4.77 3.71 -6.36
CA ARG A 118 4.61 2.35 -6.90
C ARG A 118 3.91 1.43 -5.92
N LEU A 119 4.25 1.51 -4.63
CA LEU A 119 3.54 0.73 -3.61
C LEU A 119 2.09 1.18 -3.45
N GLU A 120 1.82 2.49 -3.44
CA GLU A 120 0.45 3.00 -3.40
C GLU A 120 -0.38 2.53 -4.59
N GLU A 121 0.22 2.46 -5.78
CA GLU A 121 -0.43 1.91 -6.98
C GLU A 121 -0.73 0.42 -6.85
N LEU A 122 0.18 -0.37 -6.26
CA LEU A 122 -0.05 -1.78 -5.95
C LEU A 122 -1.17 -1.95 -4.91
N LEU A 123 -1.23 -1.06 -3.93
CA LEU A 123 -2.23 -1.07 -2.85
C LEU A 123 -3.52 -0.33 -3.21
N LYS A 124 -3.65 0.23 -4.43
CA LYS A 124 -4.91 0.81 -4.89
C LYS A 124 -5.98 -0.26 -4.74
N CYS A 125 -7.01 0.07 -3.97
CA CYS A 125 -8.00 -0.92 -3.58
C CYS A 125 -8.72 -1.49 -4.80
N SER A 126 -8.33 -2.71 -5.18
CA SER A 126 -9.19 -3.57 -5.98
C SER A 126 -10.49 -3.81 -5.20
N GLU A 127 -11.57 -4.08 -5.91
CA GLU A 127 -12.87 -4.29 -5.26
C GLU A 127 -12.83 -5.44 -4.25
N ARG A 128 -12.00 -6.44 -4.54
CA ARG A 128 -11.69 -7.55 -3.64
C ARG A 128 -11.01 -7.08 -2.34
N LEU A 129 -9.95 -6.27 -2.43
CA LEU A 129 -9.26 -5.75 -1.25
C LEU A 129 -10.19 -4.88 -0.39
N LYS A 130 -11.11 -4.11 -1.00
CA LYS A 130 -12.13 -3.35 -0.26
C LYS A 130 -13.06 -4.27 0.53
N ASN A 131 -13.51 -5.36 -0.07
CA ASN A 131 -14.39 -6.34 0.58
C ASN A 131 -13.66 -7.04 1.74
N ASP A 132 -12.43 -7.49 1.50
CA ASP A 132 -11.59 -8.13 2.52
C ASP A 132 -11.33 -7.17 3.70
N PHE A 133 -11.02 -5.90 3.40
CA PHE A 133 -10.87 -4.86 4.40
C PHE A 133 -12.16 -4.59 5.20
N GLY A 134 -13.30 -4.50 4.52
CA GLY A 134 -14.62 -4.35 5.15
C GLY A 134 -14.95 -5.52 6.08
N ASN A 135 -14.74 -6.75 5.63
CA ASN A 135 -14.93 -7.96 6.43
C ASN A 135 -14.02 -7.96 7.66
N TYR A 136 -12.75 -7.59 7.50
CA TYR A 136 -11.80 -7.46 8.61
C TYR A 136 -12.23 -6.41 9.63
N LEU A 137 -12.66 -5.23 9.19
CA LEU A 137 -13.11 -4.18 10.11
C LEU A 137 -14.40 -4.55 10.85
N ILE A 138 -15.40 -5.08 10.14
CA ILE A 138 -16.71 -5.37 10.71
C ILE A 138 -16.69 -6.65 11.56
N SER A 139 -16.07 -7.72 11.07
CA SER A 139 -16.12 -9.04 11.71
C SER A 139 -14.82 -9.42 12.42
N GLY A 140 -13.69 -8.76 12.12
CA GLY A 140 -12.38 -9.17 12.61
C GLY A 140 -11.79 -10.37 11.87
N LYS A 141 -12.47 -10.87 10.83
CA LYS A 141 -12.03 -12.03 10.05
C LYS A 141 -10.99 -11.63 9.01
N TRP A 142 -9.93 -12.42 8.93
CA TRP A 142 -8.98 -12.36 7.84
C TRP A 142 -9.54 -13.08 6.61
N PRO A 143 -9.05 -12.77 5.40
CA PRO A 143 -9.37 -13.55 4.21
C PRO A 143 -8.84 -14.97 4.33
N ASP A 144 -9.72 -15.96 4.14
CA ASP A 144 -9.37 -17.39 4.22
C ASP A 144 -8.79 -17.93 2.90
N ASP A 145 -8.80 -17.13 1.83
CA ASP A 145 -8.35 -17.53 0.51
C ASP A 145 -6.81 -17.43 0.39
N ILE A 146 -6.16 -18.58 0.62
CA ILE A 146 -4.71 -18.76 0.55
C ILE A 146 -4.21 -18.67 -0.91
N GLU A 147 -5.03 -19.07 -1.89
CA GLU A 147 -4.60 -19.15 -3.31
C GLU A 147 -4.43 -17.78 -3.95
N ASN A 148 -5.13 -16.76 -3.43
CA ASN A 148 -5.20 -15.44 -4.02
C ASN A 148 -4.44 -14.35 -3.24
N HIS A 149 -3.63 -14.73 -2.25
CA HIS A 149 -2.79 -13.81 -1.46
C HIS A 149 -3.55 -12.65 -0.80
N SER A 150 -4.88 -12.77 -0.66
CA SER A 150 -5.76 -11.74 -0.11
C SER A 150 -5.33 -11.31 1.30
N ALA A 151 -4.93 -12.28 2.14
CA ALA A 151 -4.47 -12.01 3.51
C ALA A 151 -3.16 -11.18 3.52
N VAL A 152 -2.23 -11.48 2.61
CA VAL A 152 -0.96 -10.77 2.49
C VAL A 152 -1.19 -9.34 2.02
N LEU A 153 -1.98 -9.14 0.96
CA LEU A 153 -2.36 -7.83 0.47
C LEU A 153 -3.06 -6.98 1.54
N LEU A 154 -4.00 -7.58 2.28
CA LEU A 154 -4.64 -6.92 3.41
C LEU A 154 -3.63 -6.55 4.49
N SER A 155 -2.69 -7.43 4.83
CA SER A 155 -1.65 -7.14 5.82
C SER A 155 -0.77 -5.95 5.42
N TRP A 156 -0.41 -5.85 4.13
CA TRP A 156 0.35 -4.72 3.60
C TRP A 156 -0.47 -3.44 3.64
N TYR A 157 -1.73 -3.48 3.23
CA TYR A 157 -2.63 -2.33 3.28
C TYR A 157 -2.79 -1.77 4.70
N LEU A 158 -3.07 -2.65 5.67
CA LEU A 158 -3.20 -2.29 7.09
C LEU A 158 -1.90 -1.68 7.61
N THR A 159 -0.75 -2.29 7.29
CA THR A 159 0.58 -1.82 7.73
C THR A 159 0.94 -0.48 7.08
N TRP A 160 0.72 -0.34 5.78
CA TRP A 160 1.05 0.85 5.00
C TRP A 160 0.31 2.07 5.51
N TYR A 161 -1.01 1.95 5.65
CA TYR A 161 -1.87 3.04 6.11
C TYR A 161 -1.97 3.16 7.63
N SER A 162 -1.18 2.38 8.39
CA SER A 162 -1.14 2.37 9.86
C SER A 162 -2.52 2.12 10.50
N ILE A 163 -3.30 1.22 9.92
CA ILE A 163 -4.67 0.95 10.38
C ILE A 163 -4.60 0.15 11.68
N PRO A 164 -5.24 0.60 12.78
CA PRO A 164 -5.26 -0.14 14.03
C PRO A 164 -6.00 -1.47 13.89
N ALA A 165 -5.76 -2.38 14.83
CA ALA A 165 -6.47 -3.65 14.89
C ALA A 165 -7.99 -3.44 14.97
N SER A 166 -8.76 -4.31 14.30
CA SER A 166 -10.23 -4.28 14.27
C SER A 166 -10.86 -4.16 15.67
N SER A 167 -10.31 -4.85 16.68
CA SER A 167 -10.77 -4.79 18.07
C SER A 167 -10.62 -3.39 18.70
N VAL A 168 -9.53 -2.69 18.39
CA VAL A 168 -9.26 -1.33 18.87
C VAL A 168 -10.23 -0.35 18.22
N ILE A 169 -10.46 -0.48 16.92
CA ILE A 169 -11.42 0.34 16.18
C ILE A 169 -12.82 0.14 16.75
N LYS A 170 -13.29 -1.11 16.89
CA LYS A 170 -14.60 -1.43 17.46
C LYS A 170 -14.81 -0.86 18.86
N THR A 171 -13.85 -1.09 19.75
CA THR A 171 -13.92 -0.59 21.14
C THR A 171 -14.00 0.93 21.17
N THR A 172 -13.26 1.59 20.28
CA THR A 172 -13.24 3.05 20.17
C THR A 172 -14.57 3.57 19.64
N VAL A 173 -15.12 2.94 18.59
CA VAL A 173 -16.42 3.28 17.99
C VAL A 173 -17.55 3.14 18.99
N GLU A 174 -17.63 2.03 19.73
CA GLU A 174 -18.68 1.82 20.74
C GLU A 174 -18.61 2.86 21.87
N LYS A 175 -17.41 3.34 22.24
CA LYS A 175 -17.26 4.42 23.24
C LYS A 175 -17.78 5.77 22.76
N ILE A 176 -17.70 6.05 21.45
CA ILE A 176 -18.09 7.35 20.88
C ILE A 176 -19.51 7.35 20.29
N LYS A 177 -20.06 6.17 19.98
CA LYS A 177 -21.43 5.94 19.48
C LYS A 177 -22.52 6.73 20.21
N PRO A 178 -22.58 6.78 21.56
CA PRO A 178 -23.63 7.56 22.25
C PRO A 178 -23.48 9.08 22.10
N LYS A 179 -22.35 9.58 21.58
CA LYS A 179 -22.05 11.01 21.41
C LYS A 179 -22.15 11.46 19.94
N LEU A 180 -22.58 10.57 19.05
CA LEU A 180 -22.68 10.86 17.62
C LEU A 180 -24.00 11.54 17.28
N ILE A 181 -23.92 12.80 16.87
CA ILE A 181 -25.07 13.60 16.41
C ILE A 181 -24.94 13.92 14.90
N SER A 182 -23.86 13.46 14.23
CA SER A 182 -23.42 13.96 12.91
C SER A 182 -23.10 12.86 11.89
N SER A 183 -23.13 13.24 10.60
CA SER A 183 -23.01 12.39 9.40
C SER A 183 -21.59 11.95 9.00
N SER A 184 -20.54 12.34 9.74
CA SER A 184 -19.17 11.84 9.50
C SER A 184 -18.31 11.82 10.78
N LEU A 185 -17.57 10.73 10.94
CA LEU A 185 -16.63 10.48 12.03
C LEU A 185 -15.20 10.90 11.70
N VAL A 186 -14.91 11.35 10.48
CA VAL A 186 -13.52 11.60 10.01
C VAL A 186 -12.70 12.45 10.98
N PRO A 187 -13.17 13.63 11.47
CA PRO A 187 -12.37 14.44 12.39
C PRO A 187 -12.06 13.73 13.71
N LEU A 188 -13.03 12.95 14.21
CA LEU A 188 -12.90 12.22 15.47
C LEU A 188 -11.99 10.99 15.31
N LEU A 189 -12.11 10.25 14.22
CA LEU A 189 -11.21 9.15 13.87
C LEU A 189 -9.78 9.64 13.69
N ARG A 190 -9.57 10.83 13.12
CA ARG A 190 -8.24 11.45 12.99
C ARG A 190 -7.62 11.77 14.35
N LEU A 191 -8.44 12.22 15.31
CA LEU A 191 -7.99 12.48 16.67
C LEU A 191 -7.63 11.17 17.41
N LEU A 192 -8.44 10.13 17.24
CA LEU A 192 -8.28 8.86 17.96
C LEU A 192 -7.17 7.99 17.35
N PHE A 193 -6.94 8.13 16.04
CA PHE A 193 -5.94 7.37 15.29
C PHE A 193 -5.00 8.33 14.53
N PRO A 194 -4.15 9.08 15.24
CA PRO A 194 -3.33 10.15 14.64
C PRO A 194 -2.30 9.62 13.63
N ASN A 195 -1.89 8.36 13.76
CA ASN A 195 -0.92 7.73 12.88
C ASN A 195 -1.55 7.10 11.62
N THR A 196 -2.88 6.95 11.59
CA THR A 196 -3.61 6.36 10.46
C THR A 196 -3.73 7.36 9.32
N HIS A 197 -3.39 6.93 8.12
CA HIS A 197 -3.45 7.79 6.94
C HIS A 197 -4.87 8.32 6.66
N MET A 198 -4.97 9.53 6.11
CA MET A 198 -6.26 10.21 5.87
C MET A 198 -7.20 9.40 4.97
N ASN A 199 -6.66 8.80 3.91
CA ASN A 199 -7.45 7.96 2.99
C ASN A 199 -8.07 6.77 3.72
N ALA A 200 -7.31 6.10 4.60
CA ALA A 200 -7.81 4.98 5.38
C ALA A 200 -8.84 5.42 6.42
N ILE A 201 -8.67 6.60 7.03
CA ILE A 201 -9.69 7.18 7.92
C ILE A 201 -11.02 7.37 7.18
N GLY A 202 -10.97 7.87 5.94
CA GLY A 202 -12.17 8.03 5.10
C GLY A 202 -12.86 6.69 4.80
N GLU A 203 -12.09 5.64 4.50
CA GLU A 203 -12.66 4.31 4.26
C GLU A 203 -13.25 3.68 5.54
N VAL A 204 -12.58 3.86 6.68
CA VAL A 204 -13.09 3.44 8.00
C VAL A 204 -14.40 4.17 8.34
N ASP A 205 -14.49 5.48 8.10
CA ASP A 205 -15.72 6.27 8.31
C ASP A 205 -16.90 5.75 7.48
N LYS A 206 -16.67 5.48 6.18
CA LYS A 206 -17.70 4.94 5.28
C LYS A 206 -18.23 3.59 5.76
N LEU A 207 -17.34 2.69 6.17
CA LEU A 207 -17.70 1.35 6.65
C LEU A 207 -18.41 1.40 8.01
N ILE A 208 -17.97 2.26 8.92
CA ILE A 208 -18.63 2.41 10.22
C ILE A 208 -20.01 3.04 10.04
N SER A 209 -20.12 4.11 9.26
CA SER A 209 -21.40 4.78 9.00
C SER A 209 -22.40 3.83 8.32
N SER A 210 -21.98 3.06 7.32
CA SER A 210 -22.85 2.06 6.69
C SER A 210 -23.28 0.91 7.63
N SER A 211 -22.51 0.61 8.68
CA SER A 211 -22.85 -0.40 9.68
C SER A 211 -23.70 0.13 10.85
N LEU A 212 -23.57 1.42 11.19
CA LEU A 212 -24.28 2.09 12.30
C LEU A 212 -25.69 2.57 11.91
N PHE A 213 -25.90 2.91 10.64
CA PHE A 213 -27.19 3.41 10.13
C PHE A 213 -28.00 2.32 9.40
N ARG A 214 -27.77 1.05 9.75
CA ARG A 214 -28.51 -0.11 9.23
C ARG A 214 -29.28 -0.77 10.36
#